data_AF-A0A497LGA3-F1
#
_entry.id   AF-A0A497LGA3-F1
#
_cell.length_a   1.000
_cell.length_b   1.000
_cell.length_c   1.000
_cell.angle_alpha   90.00
_cell.angle_beta   90.00
_cell.angle_gamma   90.00
#
_symmetry.space_group_name_H-M   'P 1'
#
loop_
_entity.id
_entity.type
_entity.pdbx_description
1 polymer ?
#
loop_
_entity_poly.entity_id
_entity_poly.type
_entity_poly.pdbx_seq_one_letter_code
_entity_poly.pdbx_strand_id
1 'polypeptide(L)' 'MAKYRCTICGYIYDEEKGDPENNIPAGTRFENLPED' A
#
# COMPACT_ATOMS: atom_id res chain seq x y z
N MET A 1 10.93 -3.48 -3.51
CA MET A 1 10.32 -3.20 -2.19
C MET A 1 9.29 -4.30 -1.85
N ALA A 2 8.60 -4.22 -0.70
CA ALA A 2 7.64 -5.24 -0.29
C ALA A 2 6.27 -5.02 -0.94
N LYS A 3 5.50 -6.10 -1.12
CA LYS A 3 4.09 -6.05 -1.54
C LYS A 3 3.23 -6.72 -0.48
N TYR A 4 2.13 -6.08 -0.14
CA TYR A 4 1.22 -6.54 0.90
C TYR A 4 -0.11 -6.91 0.27
N ARG A 5 -0.56 -8.13 0.53
CA ARG A 5 -1.85 -8.60 0.04
C ARG A 5 -2.87 -8.58 1.18
N CYS A 6 -3.96 -7.86 0.98
CA CYS A 6 -5.12 -7.94 1.86
C CYS A 6 -5.67 -9.37 1.83
N THR A 7 -5.77 -10.01 2.99
CA THR A 7 -6.27 -11.39 3.12
C THR A 7 -7.79 -11.48 3.02
N ILE A 8 -8.49 -10.33 3.09
CA ILE A 8 -9.94 -10.24 3.05
C ILE A 8 -10.43 -10.08 1.61
N CYS A 9 -9.94 -9.07 0.89
CA CYS A 9 -10.39 -8.74 -0.47
C CYS A 9 -9.38 -9.10 -1.57
N GLY A 10 -8.14 -9.44 -1.21
CA GLY A 10 -7.10 -9.80 -2.18
C GLY A 10 -6.36 -8.61 -2.82
N TYR A 11 -6.70 -7.36 -2.45
CA TYR A 11 -5.98 -6.16 -2.90
C TYR A 11 -4.47 -6.26 -2.62
N ILE A 12 -3.64 -5.76 -3.53
CA ILE A 12 -2.18 -5.79 -3.40
C ILE A 12 -1.67 -4.36 -3.34
N TYR A 13 -1.19 -3.96 -2.16
CA TYR A 13 -0.43 -2.74 -1.98
C TYR A 13 1.03 -2.98 -2.38
N ASP A 14 1.54 -2.19 -3.33
CA ASP A 14 2.91 -2.26 -3.83
C ASP A 14 3.65 -0.98 -3.40
N GLU A 15 4.59 -1.10 -2.47
CA GLU A 15 5.32 0.06 -1.94
C GLU A 15 6.02 0.86 -3.05
N GLU A 16 6.46 0.21 -4.15
CA GLU A 16 7.12 0.92 -5.26
C GLU A 16 6.16 1.77 -6.07
N LYS A 17 4.86 1.41 -6.07
CA LYS A 17 3.81 2.15 -6.77
C LYS A 17 3.08 3.11 -5.85
N GLY A 18 3.08 2.83 -4.54
CA GLY A 18 2.17 3.47 -3.60
C GLY A 18 0.73 3.13 -3.96
N ASP A 19 -0.17 4.07 -3.66
CA ASP A 19 -1.57 4.01 -4.06
C ASP A 19 -2.08 5.43 -4.38
N PRO A 20 -1.93 5.87 -5.65
CA PRO A 20 -2.32 7.21 -6.07
C PRO A 20 -3.81 7.50 -5.89
N GLU A 21 -4.67 6.47 -5.95
CA GLU A 21 -6.12 6.64 -5.76
C GLU A 21 -6.44 7.06 -4.32
N ASN A 22 -5.63 6.60 -3.37
CA ASN A 22 -5.72 6.93 -1.95
C ASN A 22 -4.70 8.01 -1.51
N ASN A 23 -4.11 8.76 -2.46
CA ASN A 23 -3.09 9.79 -2.19
C ASN A 23 -1.83 9.27 -1.47
N ILE A 24 -1.49 8.01 -1.67
CA ILE A 24 -0.28 7.38 -1.13
C ILE A 24 0.81 7.42 -2.21
N PRO A 25 1.90 8.18 -2.03
CA PRO A 25 2.95 8.27 -3.03
C PRO A 25 3.77 6.98 -3.14
N ALA A 26 4.36 6.77 -4.31
CA ALA A 26 5.34 5.72 -4.55
C ALA A 26 6.50 5.80 -3.54
N GLY A 27 6.96 4.64 -3.07
CA GLY A 27 7.98 4.50 -2.03
C GLY A 27 7.43 4.55 -0.60
N THR A 28 6.12 4.74 -0.40
CA THR A 28 5.52 4.70 0.94
C THR A 28 5.51 3.28 1.46
N ARG A 29 6.19 3.04 2.58
CA ARG A 29 6.18 1.73 3.24
C ARG A 29 4.81 1.43 3.83
N PHE A 30 4.41 0.16 3.85
CA PHE A 30 3.11 -0.23 4.41
C PHE A 30 2.96 0.16 5.89
N GLU A 31 4.05 0.11 6.66
CA GLU A 31 4.09 0.55 8.07
C GLU A 31 3.82 2.05 8.27
N ASN A 32 3.93 2.85 7.20
CA ASN A 32 3.68 4.29 7.23
C ASN A 32 2.26 4.63 6.73
N LEU A 33 1.46 3.64 6.33
CA LEU A 33 0.08 3.87 5.93
C LEU A 33 -0.77 4.26 7.16
N PRO A 34 -1.76 5.14 6.99
CA PRO A 34 -2.76 5.38 8.03
C PRO A 34 -3.47 4.07 8.43
N GLU A 35 -3.76 3.91 9.72
CA GLU A 35 -4.50 2.75 10.25
C GLU A 35 -6.04 2.95 10.30
N ASP A 36 -6.51 4.16 9.96
CA ASP A 36 -7.91 4.61 10.02
C ASP A 36 -8.67 4.44 8.69
#